data_AF-A0A498FL71-F1
#
_entry.id   AF-A0A498FL71-F1
#
_cell.length_a   1.000
_cell.length_b   1.000
_cell.length_c   1.000
_cell.angle_alpha   90.00
_cell.angle_beta   90.00
_cell.angle_gamma   90.00
#
_symmetry.space_group_name_H-M   'P 1'
#
loop_
_entity.id
_entity.type
_entity.pdbx_description
1 polymer ?
#
loop_
_entity_poly.entity_id
_entity_poly.type
_entity_poly.pdbx_seq_one_letter_code
_entity_poly.pdbx_strand_id
1 'polypeptide(L)' 'MSQATLFHNPLIRWGMPVTGAAVAIGIAFFILDDRTVQLAIVGVAALHLLVTPQILKRAAREA' A
#
# COMPACT_ATOMS: atom_id res chain seq x y z
N MET A 1 -0.52 7.31 26.31
CA MET A 1 -1.79 7.43 25.53
C MET A 1 -1.52 8.02 24.14
N SER A 2 -0.61 7.45 23.33
CA SER A 2 -0.13 8.09 22.07
C SER A 2 -0.31 7.26 20.79
N GLN A 3 -0.73 5.99 20.88
CA GLN A 3 -0.79 5.09 19.72
C GLN A 3 -2.13 5.20 18.95
N ALA A 4 -3.23 5.49 19.65
CA ALA A 4 -4.56 5.60 19.05
C ALA A 4 -4.71 6.77 18.06
N THR A 5 -3.94 7.85 18.24
CA THR A 5 -4.02 9.06 17.42
C THR A 5 -3.32 8.91 16.06
N LEU A 6 -2.29 8.05 15.95
CA LEU A 6 -1.54 7.83 14.70
C LEU A 6 -2.39 7.14 13.63
N PHE A 7 -3.21 6.15 14.01
CA PHE A 7 -4.08 5.42 13.08
C PHE A 7 -5.35 6.19 12.68
N HIS A 8 -5.70 7.26 13.41
CA HIS A 8 -6.80 8.16 13.06
C HIS A 8 -6.42 9.15 11.95
N ASN A 9 -5.12 9.38 11.71
CA ASN A 9 -4.67 10.32 10.69
C ASN A 9 -4.77 9.67 9.29
N PRO A 10 -5.62 10.19 8.38
CA PRO A 10 -5.75 9.65 7.02
C PRO A 10 -4.43 9.65 6.25
N LEU A 11 -3.52 10.59 6.53
CA LEU A 11 -2.19 10.62 5.93
C LEU A 11 -1.33 9.41 6.28
N ILE A 12 -1.45 8.87 7.49
CA ILE A 12 -0.68 7.69 7.92
C ILE A 12 -1.32 6.41 7.37
N ARG A 13 -2.65 6.38 7.33
CA ARG A 13 -3.43 5.26 6.80
C ARG A 13 -3.25 5.04 5.30
N TRP A 14 -3.04 6.11 4.55
CA TRP A 14 -2.77 6.05 3.11
C TRP A 14 -1.29 6.16 2.78
N GLY A 15 -0.48 6.84 3.59
CA GLY A 15 0.93 7.08 3.33
C GLY A 15 1.74 5.79 3.20
N MET A 16 1.54 4.83 4.10
CA MET A 16 2.28 3.56 4.06
C MET A 16 1.96 2.71 2.79
N PRO A 17 0.69 2.41 2.46
CA PRO A 17 0.37 1.65 1.25
C PRO A 17 0.66 2.40 -0.05
N VAL A 18 0.48 3.73 -0.08
CA VAL A 18 0.80 4.56 -1.26
C VAL A 18 2.31 4.55 -1.52
N THR A 19 3.13 4.68 -0.49
CA THR A 19 4.59 4.68 -0.65
C THR A 19 5.09 3.32 -1.14
N GLY A 20 4.60 2.22 -0.54
CA GLY A 20 4.95 0.86 -1.00
C GLY A 20 4.54 0.60 -2.45
N ALA A 21 3.33 1.03 -2.83
CA ALA A 21 2.88 0.88 -4.22
C ALA A 21 3.68 1.76 -5.20
N ALA A 22 4.03 2.99 -4.82
CA ALA A 22 4.83 3.88 -5.66
C ALA A 22 6.22 3.30 -5.93
N VAL A 23 6.88 2.73 -4.91
CA VAL A 23 8.16 2.05 -5.06
C VAL A 23 8.03 0.84 -5.97
N ALA A 24 7.02 -0.01 -5.77
CA ALA A 24 6.79 -1.20 -6.60
C ALA A 24 6.55 -0.84 -8.08
N ILE A 25 5.75 0.20 -8.34
CA ILE A 25 5.53 0.73 -9.69
C ILE A 25 6.85 1.27 -10.26
N GLY A 26 7.64 1.99 -9.48
CA GLY A 26 8.96 2.45 -9.88
C GLY A 26 9.87 1.31 -10.32
N ILE A 27 9.95 0.24 -9.52
CA ILE A 27 10.74 -0.95 -9.87
C ILE A 27 10.23 -1.57 -11.18
N ALA A 28 8.91 -1.72 -11.33
CA ALA A 28 8.34 -2.27 -12.54
C ALA A 28 8.77 -1.48 -13.79
N PHE A 29 8.60 -0.16 -13.82
CA PHE A 29 8.83 0.61 -15.04
C PHE A 29 10.28 1.05 -15.28
N PHE A 30 11.12 1.14 -14.25
CA PHE A 30 12.50 1.65 -14.38
C PHE A 30 13.58 0.57 -14.27
N ILE A 31 13.26 -0.61 -13.74
CA ILE A 31 14.26 -1.67 -13.48
C ILE A 31 13.95 -2.94 -14.28
N LEU A 32 12.69 -3.29 -14.45
CA LEU A 32 12.32 -4.52 -15.14
C LEU A 32 12.11 -4.31 -16.64
N ASP A 33 12.77 -5.12 -17.45
CA ASP A 33 12.56 -5.16 -18.91
C ASP A 33 11.43 -6.12 -19.32
N ASP A 34 11.16 -7.14 -18.50
CA ASP A 34 10.12 -8.14 -18.79
C ASP A 34 8.71 -7.56 -18.51
N ARG A 35 7.91 -7.47 -19.58
CA ARG A 35 6.56 -6.91 -19.54
C ARG A 35 5.58 -7.73 -18.69
N THR A 36 5.73 -9.05 -18.66
CA THR A 36 4.88 -9.93 -17.86
C THR A 36 5.14 -9.71 -16.38
N VAL A 37 6.42 -9.63 -16.00
CA VAL A 37 6.81 -9.37 -14.61
C VAL A 37 6.40 -7.96 -14.18
N GLN A 38 6.51 -6.96 -15.07
CA GLN A 38 5.97 -5.62 -14.82
C GLN A 38 4.48 -5.64 -14.47
N LEU A 39 3.67 -6.30 -15.31
CA LEU A 39 2.22 -6.39 -15.09
C LEU A 39 1.88 -7.13 -13.80
N ALA A 40 2.64 -8.18 -13.46
CA ALA A 40 2.47 -8.89 -12.20
C ALA A 40 2.77 -7.98 -10.99
N ILE A 41 3.87 -7.22 -11.00
CA ILE A 41 4.22 -6.30 -9.92
C ILE A 41 3.18 -5.17 -9.81
N VAL A 42 2.74 -4.60 -10.92
CA VAL A 42 1.69 -3.57 -10.91
C VAL A 42 0.38 -4.13 -10.34
N GLY A 43 0.03 -5.37 -10.68
CA GLY A 43 -1.13 -6.07 -10.11
C GLY A 43 -1.01 -6.23 -8.59
N VAL A 44 0.15 -6.67 -8.10
CA VAL A 44 0.41 -6.78 -6.64
C VAL A 44 0.38 -5.42 -5.96
N ALA A 45 0.95 -4.38 -6.57
CA ALA A 45 0.94 -3.02 -6.04
C ALA A 45 -0.49 -2.47 -5.91
N ALA A 46 -1.34 -2.72 -6.92
CA ALA A 46 -2.76 -2.36 -6.86
C ALA A 46 -3.49 -3.09 -5.74
N LEU A 47 -3.26 -4.40 -5.58
CA LEU A 47 -3.81 -5.18 -4.46
C LEU A 47 -3.35 -4.62 -3.11
N HIS A 48 -2.07 -4.27 -2.97
CA HIS A 48 -1.53 -3.69 -1.75
C HIS A 48 -2.22 -2.36 -1.41
N LEU A 49 -2.47 -1.51 -2.41
CA LEU A 49 -3.18 -0.24 -2.27
C LEU A 49 -4.65 -0.41 -1.86
N LEU A 50 -5.32 -1.47 -2.33
CA LEU A 50 -6.72 -1.74 -2.06
C LEU A 50 -6.94 -2.47 -0.74
N VAL A 51 -6.12 -3.48 -0.45
CA VAL A 51 -6.33 -4.43 0.67
C VAL A 51 -5.80 -3.84 1.98
N THR A 52 -4.61 -3.24 1.98
CA THR A 52 -3.99 -2.69 3.19
C THR A 52 -4.89 -1.68 3.94
N PRO A 53 -5.50 -0.67 3.30
CA PRO A 53 -6.41 0.24 4.01
C PRO A 53 -7.70 -0.44 4.47
N GLN A 54 -8.13 -1.53 3.84
CA GLN A 54 -9.28 -2.32 4.30
C GLN A 54 -8.96 -3.11 5.56
N ILE A 55 -7.78 -3.73 5.64
CA ILE A 55 -7.31 -4.44 6.84
C ILE A 55 -7.18 -3.45 8.01
N LEU A 56 -6.58 -2.28 7.77
CA LEU A 56 -6.50 -1.20 8.77
C LEU A 56 -7.89 -0.66 9.17
N LYS A 57 -8.89 -0.69 8.26
CA LYS A 57 -10.30 -0.37 8.58
C LYS A 57 -10.99 -1.42 9.43
N ARG A 58 -10.60 -2.68 9.33
CA ARG A 58 -11.14 -3.77 10.16
C ARG A 58 -10.49 -3.76 11.54
N ALA A 59 -9.16 -3.70 11.59
CA ALA A 59 -8.42 -3.62 12.84
C ALA A 59 -8.84 -2.44 13.72
N ALA A 60 -9.10 -1.27 13.14
CA ALA A 60 -9.57 -0.10 13.89
C ALA A 60 -11.04 -0.18 14.36
N ARG A 61 -11.85 -1.12 13.84
CA ARG A 61 -13.22 -1.38 14.31
C ARG A 61 -13.29 -2.46 15.37
N GLU A 62 -12.31 -3.35 15.37
CA GLU A 62 -12.20 -4.48 16.32
C GLU A 62 -11.34 -4.15 17.55
N ALA A 63 -10.70 -2.98 17.58
CA ALA A 63 -9.91 -2.44 18.71
C ALA A 63 -10.70 -1.43 19.53
#